data_AF-A0A8S4DXS9-F1
#
_entry.id   AF-A0A8S4DXS9-F1
#
_cell.length_a   1.000
_cell.length_b   1.000
_cell.length_c   1.000
_cell.angle_alpha   90.00
_cell.angle_beta   90.00
_cell.angle_gamma   90.00
#
_symmetry.space_group_name_H-M   'P 1'
#
loop_
_entity.id
_entity.type
_entity.pdbx_description
1 polymer ?
#
loop_
_entity_poly.entity_id
_entity_poly.type
_entity_poly.pdbx_seq_one_letter_code
_entity_poly.pdbx_strand_id
1 'polypeptide(L)'
;MHLKTVTPDEIIKLVAHMKNKRSCGYDEIPINVVKDNIDVLAEPLAMFFNNCMEKTIFPEQLKIAKILPVFKNKGSKSDPNKYRPVSLLPTLSKIHEKLLKSRLIVHLSLNKVLNHRQFGYQKGVGASDAIDSLVDDIVKKLNDRRKVVGLFLDLSAAFDSVDHSILLNKLEHYGVRGQALEIFKSYLEKRYQFIELKFEENGKEKICKSDIVKVTRGVPQEKIFYACKKSSPEFDGCMKRALNKIRPYFKSGIPELGIPPFDPHFAAEVRQARSMLGVGYQLTLTNVFERGWTDSTVTKFKTDWQNERIIYSQYFPEKWLEGEYEFKGDALGLSDHRSGHWNLTLRDYSQTTRIKRRGAALDVHVEIDRIGDMDIHVGNLLRGRSVLGELVFKLQV
;
A
#
# COMPACT_ATOMS: atom_id res chain seq x y z
N MET A 1 -31.73 12.70 -5.27
CA MET A 1 -30.92 13.89 -5.60
C MET A 1 -31.23 14.34 -7.02
N HIS A 2 -31.53 15.63 -7.23
CA HIS A 2 -31.79 16.17 -8.56
C HIS A 2 -30.52 16.80 -9.16
N LEU A 3 -30.12 16.36 -10.36
CA LEU A 3 -29.00 16.95 -11.11
C LEU A 3 -29.48 18.18 -11.87
N LYS A 4 -29.69 19.28 -11.15
CA LYS A 4 -30.09 20.55 -11.76
C LYS A 4 -29.03 21.01 -12.78
N THR A 5 -29.49 21.34 -13.98
CA THR A 5 -28.70 21.89 -15.09
C THR A 5 -27.78 23.01 -14.64
N VAL A 6 -26.55 22.94 -15.10
CA VAL A 6 -25.49 23.92 -14.87
C VAL A 6 -25.66 25.06 -15.86
N THR A 7 -25.60 26.30 -15.35
CA THR A 7 -25.67 27.51 -16.18
C THR A 7 -24.28 28.16 -16.31
N PRO A 8 -24.02 28.93 -17.38
CA PRO A 8 -22.78 29.70 -17.50
C PRO A 8 -22.54 30.61 -16.30
N ASP A 9 -23.56 31.33 -15.83
CA ASP A 9 -23.49 32.20 -14.65
C ASP A 9 -23.07 31.46 -13.38
N GLU A 10 -23.55 30.23 -13.19
CA GLU A 10 -23.15 29.40 -12.07
C GLU A 10 -21.66 29.05 -12.13
N ILE A 11 -21.14 28.76 -13.32
CA ILE A 11 -19.72 28.48 -13.54
C ILE A 11 -18.88 29.72 -13.27
N ILE A 12 -19.27 30.89 -13.81
CA ILE A 12 -18.58 32.17 -13.58
C ILE A 12 -18.50 32.45 -12.07
N LYS A 13 -19.64 32.38 -11.37
CA LYS A 13 -19.69 32.58 -9.91
C LYS A 13 -18.83 31.57 -9.17
N LEU A 14 -18.91 30.29 -9.52
CA LEU A 14 -18.14 29.23 -8.86
C LEU A 14 -16.63 29.45 -9.04
N VAL A 15 -16.20 29.72 -10.27
CA VAL A 15 -14.78 29.94 -10.62
C VAL A 15 -14.25 31.21 -9.95
N ALA A 16 -15.02 32.31 -9.94
CA ALA A 16 -14.65 33.53 -9.23
C ALA A 16 -14.30 33.28 -7.75
N HIS A 17 -15.09 32.46 -7.05
CA HIS A 17 -14.87 32.10 -5.65
C HIS A 17 -13.76 31.07 -5.40
N MET A 18 -13.19 30.45 -6.45
CA MET A 18 -12.05 29.56 -6.27
C MET A 18 -10.79 30.36 -5.90
N LYS A 19 -9.95 29.83 -5.00
CA LYS A 19 -8.69 30.49 -4.66
C LYS A 19 -7.78 30.57 -5.88
N ASN A 20 -7.24 31.75 -6.15
CA ASN A 20 -6.30 31.93 -7.26
C ASN A 20 -4.99 31.20 -6.94
N LYS A 21 -4.67 30.14 -7.70
CA LYS A 21 -3.51 29.27 -7.47
C LYS A 21 -2.82 28.97 -8.79
N ARG A 22 -1.48 28.95 -8.76
CA ARG A 22 -0.65 28.53 -9.91
C ARG A 22 -0.43 27.02 -9.98
N SER A 23 -0.80 26.27 -8.94
CA SER A 23 -0.70 24.81 -8.96
C SER A 23 -1.78 24.19 -9.84
N CYS A 24 -1.36 23.32 -10.76
CA CYS A 24 -2.17 22.67 -11.78
C CYS A 24 -2.08 21.14 -11.68
N GLY A 25 -2.99 20.44 -12.37
CA GLY A 25 -2.99 18.98 -12.45
C GLY A 25 -1.89 18.46 -13.39
N TYR A 26 -2.12 17.28 -13.96
CA TYR A 26 -1.26 16.73 -15.01
C TYR A 26 -1.44 17.43 -16.36
N ASP A 27 -2.57 18.11 -16.53
CA ASP A 27 -2.96 18.91 -17.69
C ASP A 27 -2.22 20.25 -17.78
N GLU A 28 -1.51 20.62 -16.72
CA GLU A 28 -0.73 21.86 -16.61
C GLU A 28 -1.58 23.14 -16.74
N ILE A 29 -2.91 23.05 -16.62
CA ILE A 29 -3.85 24.18 -16.65
C ILE A 29 -4.16 24.66 -15.22
N PRO A 30 -3.60 25.79 -14.76
CA PRO A 30 -3.91 26.36 -13.46
C PRO A 30 -5.24 27.12 -13.46
N ILE A 31 -5.79 27.37 -12.27
CA ILE A 31 -7.08 28.05 -12.12
C ILE A 31 -7.04 29.53 -12.52
N ASN A 32 -5.88 30.20 -12.47
CA ASN A 32 -5.76 31.59 -12.93
C ASN A 32 -6.08 31.69 -14.43
N VAL A 33 -5.53 30.78 -15.25
CA VAL A 33 -5.77 30.77 -16.70
C VAL A 33 -7.26 30.58 -17.00
N VAL A 34 -7.94 29.69 -16.26
CA VAL A 34 -9.39 29.50 -16.42
C VAL A 34 -10.18 30.72 -15.96
N LYS A 35 -9.76 31.39 -14.87
CA LYS A 35 -10.40 32.62 -14.38
C LYS A 35 -10.29 33.76 -15.40
N ASP A 36 -9.09 33.96 -15.96
CA ASP A 36 -8.79 35.06 -16.88
C ASP A 36 -9.59 34.94 -18.19
N ASN A 37 -10.08 33.73 -18.51
CA ASN A 37 -10.84 33.43 -19.73
C ASN A 37 -12.27 32.93 -19.43
N ILE A 38 -12.77 33.10 -18.20
CA ILE A 38 -14.00 32.42 -17.79
C ILE A 38 -15.24 32.87 -18.56
N ASP A 39 -15.27 34.14 -18.97
CA ASP A 39 -16.41 34.71 -19.71
C ASP A 39 -16.63 34.02 -21.06
N VAL A 40 -15.55 33.55 -21.69
CA VAL A 40 -15.58 32.79 -22.96
C VAL A 40 -15.77 31.29 -22.70
N LEU A 41 -15.18 30.78 -21.62
CA LEU A 41 -15.21 29.34 -21.31
C LEU A 41 -16.51 28.89 -20.64
N ALA A 42 -17.28 29.79 -20.03
CA ALA A 42 -18.43 29.42 -19.19
C ALA A 42 -19.50 28.65 -19.95
N GLU A 43 -19.85 29.08 -21.16
CA GLU A 43 -20.86 28.43 -22.00
C GLU A 43 -20.44 27.02 -22.47
N PRO A 44 -19.28 26.82 -23.11
CA PRO A 44 -18.85 25.48 -23.50
C PRO A 44 -18.62 24.56 -22.29
N LEU A 45 -18.16 25.10 -21.15
CA LEU A 45 -18.04 24.32 -19.93
C LEU A 45 -19.41 23.90 -19.35
N ALA A 46 -20.41 24.78 -19.40
CA ALA A 46 -21.77 24.44 -18.98
C ALA A 46 -22.34 23.31 -19.84
N MET A 47 -22.24 23.43 -21.16
CA MET A 47 -22.64 22.37 -22.09
C MET A 47 -21.90 21.05 -21.80
N PHE A 48 -20.58 21.11 -21.61
CA PHE A 48 -19.76 19.95 -21.31
C PHE A 48 -20.19 19.24 -20.01
N PHE A 49 -20.35 19.98 -18.91
CA PHE A 49 -20.74 19.39 -17.64
C PHE A 49 -22.18 18.88 -17.65
N ASN A 50 -23.10 19.57 -18.33
CA ASN A 50 -24.47 19.09 -18.51
C ASN A 50 -24.51 17.76 -19.28
N ASN A 51 -23.75 17.66 -20.38
CA ASN A 51 -23.60 16.42 -21.13
C ASN A 51 -23.01 15.29 -20.27
N CYS A 52 -22.03 15.60 -19.41
CA CYS A 52 -21.47 14.63 -18.47
C CYS A 52 -22.51 14.14 -17.46
N MET A 53 -23.32 15.05 -16.91
CA MET A 53 -24.39 14.73 -15.94
C MET A 53 -25.51 13.90 -16.58
N GLU A 54 -25.95 14.28 -17.78
CA GLU A 54 -26.99 13.59 -18.53
C GLU A 54 -26.57 12.17 -18.90
N LYS A 55 -25.34 12.01 -19.41
CA LYS A 55 -24.76 10.71 -19.76
C LYS A 55 -24.23 9.94 -18.56
N THR A 56 -24.28 10.50 -17.36
CA THR A 56 -23.77 9.91 -16.11
C THR A 56 -22.28 9.53 -16.17
N ILE A 57 -21.50 10.27 -16.96
CA ILE A 57 -20.07 10.00 -17.17
C ILE A 57 -19.24 11.08 -16.48
N PHE A 58 -18.36 10.66 -15.59
CA PHE A 58 -17.22 11.48 -15.19
C PHE A 58 -16.04 11.16 -16.14
N PRO A 59 -15.49 12.15 -16.88
CA PRO A 59 -14.46 11.90 -17.88
C PRO A 59 -13.17 11.31 -17.28
N GLU A 60 -12.59 10.29 -17.89
CA GLU A 60 -11.38 9.60 -17.37
C GLU A 60 -10.17 10.53 -17.29
N GLN A 61 -10.02 11.45 -18.25
CA GLN A 61 -8.99 12.49 -18.26
C GLN A 61 -9.07 13.36 -16.99
N LEU A 62 -10.27 13.64 -16.49
CA LEU A 62 -10.47 14.43 -15.28
C LEU A 62 -10.20 13.63 -13.99
N LYS A 63 -9.93 12.32 -14.08
CA LYS A 63 -9.68 11.42 -12.92
C LYS A 63 -8.21 11.19 -12.61
N ILE A 64 -7.29 11.76 -13.40
CA ILE A 64 -5.84 11.58 -13.21
C ILE A 64 -5.32 12.59 -12.17
N ALA A 65 -4.85 12.12 -11.03
CA ALA A 65 -4.31 12.95 -9.95
C ALA A 65 -2.78 13.04 -9.99
N LYS A 66 -2.25 14.26 -9.97
CA LYS A 66 -0.81 14.51 -9.74
C LYS A 66 -0.55 14.65 -8.25
N ILE A 67 0.24 13.76 -7.68
CA ILE A 67 0.57 13.77 -6.25
C ILE A 67 1.84 14.59 -6.02
N LEU A 68 1.71 15.68 -5.25
CA LEU A 68 2.85 16.46 -4.75
C LEU A 68 3.07 16.18 -3.26
N PRO A 69 4.20 15.60 -2.86
CA PRO A 69 4.55 15.44 -1.46
C PRO A 69 4.87 16.79 -0.81
N VAL A 70 4.09 17.20 0.18
CA VAL A 70 4.30 18.43 0.96
C VAL A 70 4.88 18.08 2.33
N PHE A 71 6.03 18.64 2.65
CA PHE A 71 6.70 18.36 3.92
C PHE A 71 5.90 18.91 5.12
N LYS A 72 5.75 18.12 6.20
CA LYS A 72 5.03 18.45 7.44
C LYS A 72 5.80 19.44 8.33
N ASN A 73 6.91 20.01 7.86
CA ASN A 73 7.78 20.94 8.59
C ASN A 73 8.27 20.42 9.96
N LYS A 74 8.33 19.09 10.13
CA LYS A 74 8.81 18.41 11.34
C LYS A 74 9.53 17.11 10.97
N GLY A 75 10.68 16.87 11.60
CA GLY A 75 11.50 15.68 11.37
C GLY A 75 12.42 15.80 10.15
N SER A 76 12.88 14.68 9.61
CA SER A 76 13.80 14.67 8.48
C SER A 76 13.07 14.81 7.14
N LYS A 77 13.59 15.64 6.24
CA LYS A 77 13.17 15.72 4.83
C LYS A 77 13.44 14.43 4.05
N SER A 78 14.26 13.51 4.58
CA SER A 78 14.49 12.19 4.00
C SER A 78 13.45 11.14 4.41
N ASP A 79 12.59 11.42 5.40
CA ASP A 79 11.53 10.50 5.84
C ASP A 79 10.22 10.80 5.10
N PRO A 80 9.77 9.92 4.18
CA PRO A 80 8.52 10.12 3.45
C PRO A 80 7.27 10.16 4.35
N ASN A 81 7.29 9.60 5.56
CA ASN A 81 6.17 9.71 6.52
C ASN A 81 5.98 11.14 7.03
N LYS A 82 7.01 11.98 6.87
CA LYS A 82 6.96 13.42 7.15
C LYS A 82 6.43 14.24 5.99
N TYR A 83 6.01 13.63 4.90
CA TYR A 83 5.29 14.31 3.82
C TYR A 83 3.80 13.98 3.89
N ARG A 84 2.97 14.96 3.52
CA ARG A 84 1.56 14.76 3.18
C ARG A 84 1.50 14.69 1.67
N PRO A 85 1.01 13.58 1.07
CA PRO A 85 0.75 13.63 -0.34
C PRO A 85 -0.41 14.61 -0.57
N VAL A 86 -0.29 15.48 -1.57
CA VAL A 86 -1.35 16.42 -1.94
C VAL A 86 -1.73 16.13 -3.38
N SER A 87 -2.99 15.70 -3.57
CA SER A 87 -3.53 15.37 -4.87
C SER A 87 -3.95 16.63 -5.62
N LEU A 88 -3.20 16.97 -6.66
CA LEU A 88 -3.53 18.02 -7.61
C LEU A 88 -4.33 17.41 -8.76
N LEU A 89 -5.63 17.66 -8.72
CA LEU A 89 -6.55 17.31 -9.80
C LEU A 89 -6.55 18.38 -10.91
N PRO A 90 -6.91 18.00 -12.15
CA PRO A 90 -7.20 18.93 -13.24
C PRO A 90 -8.16 20.03 -12.80
N THR A 91 -7.98 21.23 -13.32
CA THR A 91 -8.81 22.37 -12.89
C THR A 91 -10.28 22.15 -13.22
N LEU A 92 -10.58 21.61 -14.40
CA LEU A 92 -11.94 21.27 -14.81
C LEU A 92 -12.56 20.16 -13.95
N SER A 93 -11.76 19.21 -13.48
CA SER A 93 -12.19 18.17 -12.53
C SER A 93 -12.72 18.79 -11.23
N LYS A 94 -11.97 19.73 -10.66
CA LYS A 94 -12.37 20.45 -9.43
C LYS A 94 -13.65 21.27 -9.62
N ILE A 95 -13.85 21.86 -10.80
CA ILE A 95 -15.08 22.60 -11.13
C ILE A 95 -16.27 21.64 -11.15
N HIS A 96 -16.16 20.52 -11.87
CA HIS A 96 -17.21 19.51 -11.95
C HIS A 96 -17.55 18.92 -10.59
N GLU A 97 -16.54 18.56 -9.78
CA GLU A 97 -16.73 18.07 -8.41
C GLU A 97 -17.45 19.07 -7.52
N LYS A 98 -17.16 20.37 -7.64
CA LYS A 98 -17.84 21.42 -6.88
C LYS A 98 -19.31 21.57 -7.30
N LEU A 99 -19.62 21.43 -8.59
CA LEU A 99 -21.00 21.43 -9.09
C LEU A 99 -21.78 20.23 -8.54
N LEU A 100 -21.22 19.01 -8.63
CA LEU A 100 -21.84 17.81 -8.08
C LEU A 100 -21.98 17.88 -6.55
N LYS A 101 -20.95 18.37 -5.86
CA LYS A 101 -20.99 18.59 -4.40
C LYS A 101 -22.09 19.56 -4.01
N SER A 102 -22.28 20.66 -4.74
CA SER A 102 -23.32 21.64 -4.38
C SER A 102 -24.71 20.99 -4.43
N ARG A 103 -24.96 20.16 -5.45
CA ARG A 103 -26.22 19.42 -5.58
C ARG A 103 -26.38 18.36 -4.49
N LEU A 104 -25.30 17.65 -4.17
CA LEU A 104 -25.30 16.64 -3.11
C LEU A 104 -25.59 17.26 -1.74
N ILE A 105 -24.94 18.37 -1.40
CA ILE A 105 -25.16 19.05 -0.11
C ILE A 105 -26.61 19.50 0.02
N VAL A 106 -27.20 20.08 -1.03
CA VAL A 106 -28.63 20.44 -1.01
C VAL A 106 -29.51 19.22 -0.76
N HIS A 107 -29.24 18.09 -1.43
CA HIS A 107 -29.98 16.84 -1.20
C HIS A 107 -29.83 16.34 0.24
N LEU A 108 -28.61 16.28 0.79
CA LEU A 108 -28.35 15.80 2.14
C LEU A 108 -29.00 16.69 3.21
N SER A 109 -28.99 18.01 3.01
CA SER A 109 -29.62 18.97 3.91
C SER A 109 -31.15 18.85 3.91
N LEU A 110 -31.78 18.78 2.72
CA LEU A 110 -33.23 18.63 2.61
C LEU A 110 -33.73 17.33 3.24
N ASN A 111 -32.95 16.25 3.12
CA ASN A 111 -33.29 14.94 3.69
C ASN A 111 -32.79 14.75 5.13
N LYS A 112 -32.23 15.79 5.77
CA LYS A 112 -31.70 15.75 7.15
C LYS A 112 -30.77 14.56 7.43
N VAL A 113 -29.94 14.21 6.45
CA VAL A 113 -29.06 13.03 6.52
C VAL A 113 -27.91 13.24 7.51
N LEU A 114 -27.42 14.48 7.61
CA LEU A 114 -26.27 14.83 8.43
C LEU A 114 -26.70 15.11 9.87
N ASN A 115 -25.95 14.53 10.82
CA ASN A 115 -26.18 14.76 12.25
C ASN A 115 -25.90 16.23 12.62
N HIS A 116 -26.72 16.83 13.48
CA HIS A 116 -26.51 18.20 13.98
C HIS A 116 -25.19 18.39 14.75
N ARG A 117 -24.58 17.31 15.26
CA ARG A 117 -23.26 17.28 15.90
C ARG A 117 -22.11 17.02 14.91
N GLN A 118 -22.36 17.00 13.61
CA GLN A 118 -21.32 16.93 12.58
C GLN A 118 -20.80 18.34 12.30
N PHE A 119 -19.68 18.72 12.92
CA PHE A 119 -19.07 20.04 12.70
C PHE A 119 -18.10 20.05 11.52
N GLY A 120 -17.43 18.93 11.27
CA GLY A 120 -16.43 18.81 10.20
C GLY A 120 -17.04 18.95 8.80
N TYR A 121 -16.42 19.80 7.99
CA TYR A 121 -16.77 20.04 6.57
C TYR A 121 -18.19 20.58 6.31
N GLN A 122 -18.86 21.12 7.33
CA GLN A 122 -20.16 21.79 7.20
C GLN A 122 -20.00 23.30 6.95
N LYS A 123 -21.02 23.92 6.35
CA LYS A 123 -21.05 25.36 6.13
C LYS A 123 -21.52 26.05 7.41
N GLY A 124 -20.78 27.07 7.85
CA GLY A 124 -21.20 27.94 8.96
C GLY A 124 -20.88 27.42 10.36
N VAL A 125 -20.21 26.27 10.48
CA VAL A 125 -19.70 25.73 11.75
C VAL A 125 -18.26 25.27 11.58
N GLY A 126 -17.49 25.31 12.66
CA GLY A 126 -16.06 25.02 12.71
C GLY A 126 -15.64 24.22 13.94
N ALA A 127 -14.32 24.13 14.14
CA ALA A 127 -13.76 23.37 15.26
C ALA A 127 -14.07 24.00 16.62
N SER A 128 -14.16 25.33 16.69
CA SER A 128 -14.54 26.04 17.92
C SER A 128 -15.95 25.65 18.36
N ASP A 129 -16.92 25.65 17.45
CA ASP A 129 -18.31 25.25 17.77
C ASP A 129 -18.38 23.80 18.31
N ALA A 130 -17.53 22.90 17.80
CA ALA A 130 -17.44 21.53 18.28
C ALA A 130 -16.89 21.46 19.72
N ILE A 131 -15.90 22.29 20.03
CA ILE A 131 -15.31 22.38 21.37
C ILE A 131 -16.32 23.01 22.33
N ASP A 132 -16.96 24.11 21.94
CA ASP A 132 -17.96 24.80 22.76
C ASP A 132 -19.12 23.85 23.09
N SER A 133 -19.65 23.14 22.08
CA SER A 133 -20.70 22.13 22.29
C SER A 133 -20.26 20.99 23.22
N LEU A 134 -18.99 20.57 23.17
CA LEU A 134 -18.45 19.53 24.05
C LEU A 134 -18.30 20.05 25.48
N VAL A 135 -17.76 21.25 25.65
CA VAL A 135 -17.56 21.89 26.95
C VAL A 135 -18.89 22.13 27.64
N ASP A 136 -19.89 22.65 26.93
CA ASP A 136 -21.24 22.85 27.45
C ASP A 136 -21.88 21.53 27.93
N ASP A 137 -21.75 20.46 27.13
CA ASP A 137 -22.23 19.12 27.51
C ASP A 137 -21.50 18.62 28.78
N ILE A 138 -20.18 18.82 28.90
CA ILE A 138 -19.40 18.44 30.09
C ILE A 138 -19.87 19.23 31.33
N VAL A 139 -19.91 20.56 31.23
CA VAL A 139 -20.28 21.45 32.35
C VAL A 139 -21.68 21.13 32.85
N LYS A 140 -22.64 20.94 31.95
CA LYS A 140 -24.00 20.55 32.31
C LYS A 140 -24.05 19.24 33.10
N LYS A 141 -23.31 18.22 32.68
CA LYS A 141 -23.28 16.92 33.37
C LYS A 141 -22.57 16.98 34.72
N LEU A 142 -21.53 17.79 34.84
CA LEU A 142 -20.84 18.02 36.12
C LEU A 142 -21.74 18.76 37.12
N ASN A 143 -22.52 19.76 36.67
CA ASN A 143 -23.51 20.45 37.50
C ASN A 143 -24.60 19.49 38.01
N ASP A 144 -24.99 18.52 37.20
CA ASP A 144 -25.91 17.43 37.59
C ASP A 144 -25.24 16.38 38.52
N ARG A 145 -24.03 16.63 39.02
CA ARG A 145 -23.20 15.72 39.83
C ARG A 145 -22.92 14.37 39.16
N ARG A 146 -22.94 14.32 37.82
CA ARG A 146 -22.59 13.10 37.05
C ARG A 146 -21.11 13.07 36.75
N LYS A 147 -20.54 11.87 36.67
CA LYS A 147 -19.18 11.66 36.16
C LYS A 147 -19.20 11.67 34.63
N VAL A 148 -18.20 12.32 34.03
CA VAL A 148 -18.05 12.41 32.57
C VAL A 148 -16.78 11.67 32.17
N VAL A 149 -16.88 10.83 31.15
CA VAL A 149 -15.74 10.12 30.54
C VAL A 149 -15.75 10.44 29.05
N GLY A 150 -14.61 10.89 28.53
CA GLY A 150 -14.43 11.17 27.10
C GLY A 150 -13.80 9.98 26.39
N LEU A 151 -14.40 9.55 25.27
CA LEU A 151 -13.81 8.59 24.35
C LEU A 151 -13.49 9.31 23.04
N PHE A 152 -12.20 9.39 22.70
CA PHE A 152 -11.73 10.02 21.47
C PHE A 152 -11.30 8.93 20.49
N LEU A 153 -12.00 8.85 19.36
CA LEU A 153 -11.74 7.88 18.30
C LEU A 153 -11.13 8.61 17.10
N ASP A 154 -10.00 8.11 16.62
CA ASP A 154 -9.37 8.59 15.39
C ASP A 154 -9.21 7.44 14.40
N LEU A 155 -9.63 7.70 13.15
CA LEU A 155 -9.56 6.72 12.08
C LEU A 155 -8.24 6.90 11.33
N SER A 156 -7.39 5.88 11.39
CA SER A 156 -6.14 5.85 10.62
C SER A 156 -6.45 5.90 9.13
N ALA A 157 -5.87 6.87 8.41
CA ALA A 157 -6.01 6.99 6.95
C ALA A 157 -7.47 6.94 6.47
N ALA A 158 -8.36 7.69 7.14
CA ALA A 158 -9.81 7.63 6.94
C ALA A 158 -10.26 7.82 5.47
N PHE A 159 -9.55 8.64 4.70
CA PHE A 159 -9.82 8.90 3.29
C PHE A 159 -9.35 7.78 2.37
N ASP A 160 -8.25 7.12 2.71
CA ASP A 160 -7.66 6.00 1.96
C ASP A 160 -8.40 4.68 2.23
N SER A 161 -9.04 4.58 3.38
CA SER A 161 -9.75 3.38 3.84
C SER A 161 -11.19 3.30 3.35
N VAL A 162 -11.69 4.30 2.60
CA VAL A 162 -13.08 4.30 2.13
C VAL A 162 -13.27 3.26 1.03
N ASP A 163 -14.10 2.26 1.31
CA ASP A 163 -14.59 1.32 0.31
C ASP A 163 -15.66 1.99 -0.58
N HIS A 164 -15.45 1.92 -1.89
CA HIS A 164 -16.34 2.58 -2.86
C HIS A 164 -17.72 1.94 -2.92
N SER A 165 -17.80 0.62 -2.77
CA SER A 165 -19.08 -0.11 -2.80
C SER A 165 -19.93 0.26 -1.59
N ILE A 166 -19.33 0.29 -0.40
CA ILE A 166 -20.00 0.72 0.83
C ILE A 166 -20.46 2.18 0.71
N LEU A 167 -19.63 3.06 0.16
CA LEU A 167 -19.99 4.46 -0.04
C LEU A 167 -21.18 4.62 -1.00
N LEU A 168 -21.19 3.92 -2.13
CA LEU A 168 -22.28 3.96 -3.11
C LEU A 168 -23.58 3.42 -2.52
N ASN A 169 -23.51 2.30 -1.80
CA ASN A 169 -24.68 1.73 -1.10
C ASN A 169 -25.25 2.71 -0.06
N LYS A 170 -24.40 3.44 0.66
CA LYS A 170 -24.84 4.50 1.59
C LYS A 170 -25.51 5.65 0.85
N LEU A 171 -24.95 6.12 -0.26
CA LEU A 171 -25.55 7.18 -1.07
C LEU A 171 -26.95 6.76 -1.56
N GLU A 172 -27.08 5.53 -2.04
CA GLU A 172 -28.36 4.96 -2.47
C GLU A 172 -29.39 4.89 -1.33
N HIS A 173 -28.96 4.41 -0.16
CA HIS A 173 -29.77 4.37 1.05
C HIS A 173 -30.30 5.76 1.44
N TYR A 174 -29.46 6.80 1.33
CA TYR A 174 -29.84 8.20 1.58
C TYR A 174 -30.58 8.88 0.42
N GLY A 175 -31.03 8.13 -0.60
CA GLY A 175 -31.89 8.64 -1.67
C GLY A 175 -31.15 9.33 -2.83
N VAL A 176 -29.84 9.10 -2.96
CA VAL A 176 -29.09 9.40 -4.19
C VAL A 176 -29.23 8.19 -5.11
N ARG A 177 -30.15 8.25 -6.08
CA ARG A 177 -30.54 7.13 -6.96
C ARG A 177 -30.52 7.54 -8.43
N GLY A 178 -30.61 6.56 -9.32
CA GLY A 178 -30.66 6.79 -10.77
C GLY A 178 -29.41 7.50 -11.28
N GLN A 179 -29.59 8.45 -12.20
CA GLN A 179 -28.47 9.18 -12.83
C GLN A 179 -27.50 9.82 -11.83
N ALA A 180 -28.02 10.32 -10.70
CA ALA A 180 -27.19 10.92 -9.66
C ALA A 180 -26.25 9.89 -9.01
N LEU A 181 -26.68 8.64 -8.82
CA LEU A 181 -25.83 7.59 -8.27
C LEU A 181 -24.80 7.13 -9.30
N GLU A 182 -25.21 6.96 -10.55
CA GLU A 182 -24.33 6.52 -11.65
C GLU A 182 -23.18 7.50 -11.90
N ILE A 183 -23.41 8.81 -11.83
CA ILE A 183 -22.30 9.77 -11.96
C ILE A 183 -21.30 9.67 -10.79
N PHE A 184 -21.75 9.38 -9.57
CA PHE A 184 -20.83 9.15 -8.44
C PHE A 184 -20.07 7.83 -8.58
N LYS A 185 -20.71 6.79 -9.10
CA LYS A 185 -20.04 5.53 -9.45
C LYS A 185 -18.96 5.76 -10.52
N SER A 186 -19.32 6.45 -11.59
CA SER A 186 -18.38 6.85 -12.65
C SER A 186 -17.23 7.69 -12.09
N TYR A 187 -17.49 8.60 -11.17
CA TYR A 187 -16.47 9.43 -10.51
C TYR A 187 -15.44 8.62 -9.70
N LEU A 188 -15.87 7.55 -9.02
CA LEU A 188 -15.03 6.71 -8.16
C LEU A 188 -14.24 5.65 -8.96
N GLU A 189 -14.81 5.16 -10.06
CA GLU A 189 -14.18 4.14 -10.90
C GLU A 189 -13.09 4.70 -11.83
N LYS A 190 -12.11 3.84 -12.16
CA LYS A 190 -11.03 4.11 -13.12
C LYS A 190 -10.28 5.42 -12.82
N ARG A 191 -9.91 5.61 -11.56
CA ARG A 191 -9.06 6.72 -11.12
C ARG A 191 -7.60 6.33 -11.20
N TYR A 192 -6.75 7.29 -11.52
CA TYR A 192 -5.32 7.09 -11.70
C TYR A 192 -4.53 8.18 -10.99
N GLN A 193 -3.30 7.86 -10.58
CA GLN A 193 -2.40 8.83 -9.94
C GLN A 193 -0.94 8.58 -10.28
N PHE A 194 -0.13 9.64 -10.26
CA PHE A 194 1.33 9.57 -10.33
C PHE A 194 1.95 10.61 -9.39
N ILE A 195 3.20 10.41 -8.99
CA ILE A 195 3.92 11.33 -8.10
C ILE A 195 4.85 12.21 -8.94
N GLU A 196 4.83 13.51 -8.66
CA GLU A 196 5.78 14.47 -9.23
C GLU A 196 6.64 15.05 -8.09
N LEU A 197 7.96 14.97 -8.27
CA LEU A 197 8.94 15.57 -7.37
C LEU A 197 9.67 16.68 -8.09
N LYS A 198 9.69 17.85 -7.45
CA LYS A 198 10.53 18.97 -7.86
C LYS A 198 11.71 19.06 -6.90
N PHE A 199 12.92 19.11 -7.45
CA PHE A 199 14.14 19.33 -6.68
C PHE A 199 15.13 20.16 -7.50
N GLU A 200 16.03 20.83 -6.80
CA GLU A 200 17.08 21.61 -7.42
C GLU A 200 18.34 20.75 -7.52
N GLU A 201 18.95 20.72 -8.71
CA GLU A 201 20.22 20.07 -8.96
C GLU A 201 21.09 21.01 -9.80
N ASN A 202 22.26 21.38 -9.29
CA ASN A 202 23.20 22.32 -9.94
C ASN A 202 22.58 23.67 -10.30
N GLY A 203 21.76 24.25 -9.41
CA GLY A 203 21.10 25.54 -9.63
C GLY A 203 19.95 25.51 -10.65
N LYS A 204 19.52 24.32 -11.09
CA LYS A 204 18.42 24.13 -12.04
C LYS A 204 17.30 23.28 -11.40
N GLU A 205 16.05 23.71 -11.58
CA GLU A 205 14.89 22.92 -11.18
C GLU A 205 14.78 21.68 -12.09
N LYS A 206 14.79 20.49 -11.49
CA LYS A 206 14.49 19.22 -12.15
C LYS A 206 13.18 18.63 -11.64
N ILE A 207 12.50 17.93 -12.53
CA ILE A 207 11.22 17.28 -12.27
C ILE A 207 11.38 15.78 -12.51
N CYS A 208 11.01 14.96 -11.53
CA CYS A 208 10.88 13.51 -11.70
C CYS A 208 9.42 13.09 -11.53
N LYS A 209 8.94 12.24 -12.43
CA LYS A 209 7.58 11.69 -12.42
C LYS A 209 7.66 10.17 -12.19
N SER A 210 6.71 9.62 -11.43
CA SER A 210 6.52 8.16 -11.34
C SER A 210 5.64 7.63 -12.47
N ASP A 211 5.59 6.31 -12.60
CA ASP A 211 4.55 5.65 -13.39
C ASP A 211 3.14 5.97 -12.86
N ILE A 212 2.19 5.95 -13.78
CA ILE A 212 0.77 6.10 -13.49
C ILE A 212 0.24 4.80 -12.89
N VAL A 213 -0.45 4.92 -11.76
CA VAL A 213 -1.01 3.78 -11.02
C VAL A 213 -2.50 3.97 -10.82
N LYS A 214 -3.27 2.89 -10.99
CA LYS A 214 -4.71 2.87 -10.74
C LYS A 214 -4.99 2.96 -9.23
N VAL A 215 -6.01 3.72 -8.87
CA VAL A 215 -6.51 3.84 -7.49
C VAL A 215 -7.62 2.81 -7.30
N THR A 216 -7.44 1.89 -6.36
CA THR A 216 -8.37 0.76 -6.14
C THR A 216 -9.18 0.88 -4.85
N ARG A 217 -8.74 1.69 -3.88
CA ARG A 217 -9.44 1.98 -2.61
C ARG A 217 -9.20 3.43 -2.20
N GLY A 218 -10.11 3.97 -1.41
CA GLY A 218 -10.03 5.33 -0.92
C GLY A 218 -10.13 6.40 -2.01
N VAL A 219 -9.82 7.64 -1.64
CA VAL A 219 -9.47 8.69 -2.60
C VAL A 219 -7.98 8.57 -2.95
N PRO A 220 -7.50 9.09 -4.09
CA PRO A 220 -6.13 8.88 -4.55
C PRO A 220 -5.09 9.28 -3.49
N GLN A 221 -4.51 8.31 -2.76
CA GLN A 221 -3.27 8.39 -1.98
C GLN A 221 -2.74 7.05 -1.40
N GLU A 222 -1.44 7.05 -1.09
CA GLU A 222 -0.57 6.03 -0.44
C GLU A 222 0.13 4.93 -1.30
N LYS A 223 1.46 4.74 -1.07
CA LYS A 223 2.30 3.66 -1.63
C LYS A 223 3.33 3.17 -0.59
N ILE A 224 3.50 1.85 -0.42
CA ILE A 224 4.31 1.21 0.64
C ILE A 224 5.83 1.15 0.33
N PHE A 225 6.23 0.97 -0.94
CA PHE A 225 7.66 0.84 -1.32
C PHE A 225 8.27 2.06 -2.03
N TYR A 226 7.43 2.97 -2.52
CA TYR A 226 7.87 4.16 -3.27
C TYR A 226 8.76 5.11 -2.43
N ALA A 227 8.77 4.92 -1.12
CA ALA A 227 9.57 5.62 -0.12
C ALA A 227 11.08 5.27 -0.12
N CYS A 228 11.48 4.09 -0.58
CA CYS A 228 12.85 3.60 -0.41
C CYS A 228 13.71 3.91 -1.64
N LYS A 229 14.31 5.10 -1.68
CA LYS A 229 15.20 5.51 -2.77
C LYS A 229 16.61 4.94 -2.59
N LYS A 230 17.14 4.24 -3.61
CA LYS A 230 18.50 3.65 -3.63
C LYS A 230 19.61 4.63 -3.24
N SER A 231 19.46 5.91 -3.57
CA SER A 231 20.41 6.97 -3.25
C SER A 231 20.32 7.50 -1.81
N SER A 232 19.34 7.06 -1.01
CA SER A 232 19.17 7.51 0.37
C SER A 232 20.14 6.79 1.31
N PRO A 233 20.81 7.50 2.25
CA PRO A 233 21.59 6.84 3.30
C PRO A 233 20.72 5.99 4.24
N GLU A 234 19.40 6.22 4.24
CA GLU A 234 18.41 5.47 5.02
C GLU A 234 17.72 4.37 4.18
N PHE A 235 18.21 4.07 2.97
CA PHE A 235 17.62 3.07 2.09
C PHE A 235 17.44 1.72 2.79
N ASP A 236 18.48 1.29 3.50
CA ASP A 236 18.51 0.00 4.19
C ASP A 236 17.46 -0.07 5.32
N GLY A 237 17.37 0.98 6.13
CA GLY A 237 16.34 1.11 7.17
C GLY A 237 14.93 1.20 6.60
N CYS A 238 14.76 1.87 5.46
CA CYS A 238 13.48 1.94 4.75
C CYS A 238 13.04 0.58 4.24
N MET A 239 13.92 -0.16 3.58
CA MET A 239 13.64 -1.50 3.05
C MET A 239 13.28 -2.48 4.17
N LYS A 240 13.99 -2.43 5.31
CA LYS A 240 13.62 -3.20 6.50
C LYS A 240 12.18 -2.91 6.95
N ARG A 241 11.78 -1.64 7.05
CA ARG A 241 10.40 -1.25 7.46
C ARG A 241 9.37 -1.69 6.42
N ALA A 242 9.66 -1.50 5.14
CA ALA A 242 8.75 -1.82 4.06
C ALA A 242 8.51 -3.34 3.93
N LEU A 243 9.58 -4.15 4.04
CA LEU A 243 9.48 -5.61 4.07
C LEU A 243 8.63 -6.10 5.25
N ASN A 244 8.79 -5.51 6.44
CA ASN A 244 7.94 -5.84 7.58
C ASN A 244 6.47 -5.42 7.39
N LYS A 245 6.22 -4.30 6.70
CA LYS A 245 4.85 -3.82 6.45
C LYS A 245 4.08 -4.72 5.48
N ILE A 246 4.77 -5.46 4.59
CA ILE A 246 4.09 -6.31 3.61
C ILE A 246 3.90 -7.77 4.02
N ARG A 247 4.44 -8.19 5.16
CA ARG A 247 4.28 -9.57 5.65
C ARG A 247 2.84 -10.08 5.67
N PRO A 248 1.81 -9.30 6.05
CA PRO A 248 0.42 -9.79 6.03
C PRO A 248 -0.06 -10.22 4.64
N TYR A 249 0.56 -9.69 3.58
CA TYR A 249 0.26 -10.05 2.20
C TYR A 249 0.97 -11.33 1.73
N PHE A 250 1.94 -11.88 2.48
CA PHE A 250 2.55 -13.16 2.10
C PHE A 250 1.53 -14.30 2.11
N LYS A 251 0.58 -14.28 3.07
CA LYS A 251 -0.50 -15.27 3.12
C LYS A 251 -1.59 -15.07 2.06
N SER A 252 -1.90 -13.82 1.72
CA SER A 252 -3.05 -13.48 0.84
C SER A 252 -2.65 -13.18 -0.61
N GLY A 253 -1.36 -12.99 -0.88
CA GLY A 253 -0.89 -12.42 -2.13
C GLY A 253 -1.31 -10.96 -2.27
N ILE A 254 -1.09 -10.42 -3.47
CA ILE A 254 -1.65 -9.14 -3.89
C ILE A 254 -2.36 -9.37 -5.23
N PRO A 255 -3.62 -9.85 -5.20
CA PRO A 255 -4.38 -10.22 -6.40
C PRO A 255 -4.48 -9.08 -7.42
N GLU A 256 -4.53 -7.83 -6.95
CA GLU A 256 -4.61 -6.65 -7.80
C GLU A 256 -3.32 -6.37 -8.59
N LEU A 257 -2.19 -6.97 -8.17
CA LEU A 257 -0.90 -6.89 -8.87
C LEU A 257 -0.52 -8.21 -9.57
N GLY A 258 -1.42 -9.21 -9.55
CA GLY A 258 -1.11 -10.55 -10.04
C GLY A 258 -0.01 -11.26 -9.25
N ILE A 259 0.25 -10.83 -8.01
CA ILE A 259 1.26 -11.44 -7.14
C ILE A 259 0.56 -12.53 -6.33
N PRO A 260 0.89 -13.81 -6.51
CA PRO A 260 0.27 -14.88 -5.75
C PRO A 260 0.70 -14.84 -4.28
N PRO A 261 -0.02 -15.51 -3.38
CA PRO A 261 0.47 -15.82 -2.04
C PRO A 261 1.86 -16.43 -2.09
N PHE A 262 2.68 -16.05 -1.12
CA PHE A 262 4.04 -16.55 -0.91
C PHE A 262 4.16 -17.44 0.32
N ASP A 263 3.13 -17.50 1.18
CA ASP A 263 3.09 -18.33 2.38
C ASP A 263 1.88 -19.26 2.31
N PRO A 264 2.06 -20.56 1.95
CA PRO A 264 3.33 -21.27 1.81
C PRO A 264 4.14 -20.90 0.55
N HIS A 265 5.46 -20.88 0.68
CA HIS A 265 6.38 -20.78 -0.45
C HIS A 265 6.60 -22.16 -1.04
N PHE A 266 6.63 -22.27 -2.37
CA PHE A 266 6.85 -23.53 -3.08
C PHE A 266 8.12 -23.46 -3.92
N ALA A 267 9.01 -24.44 -3.72
CA ALA A 267 10.16 -24.68 -4.56
C ALA A 267 10.06 -26.08 -5.16
N ALA A 268 9.99 -26.16 -6.50
CA ALA A 268 9.86 -27.43 -7.21
C ALA A 268 11.07 -28.35 -6.96
N GLU A 269 12.27 -27.77 -6.91
CA GLU A 269 13.50 -28.52 -6.71
C GLU A 269 14.58 -27.65 -6.05
N VAL A 270 15.29 -28.22 -5.07
CA VAL A 270 16.48 -27.64 -4.43
C VAL A 270 17.59 -28.70 -4.45
N ARG A 271 18.71 -28.39 -5.10
CA ARG A 271 19.85 -29.33 -5.21
C ARG A 271 21.06 -28.81 -4.42
N GLN A 272 21.68 -29.71 -3.67
CA GLN A 272 22.98 -29.50 -3.04
C GLN A 272 23.89 -30.67 -3.38
N ALA A 273 25.09 -30.39 -3.87
CA ALA A 273 26.11 -31.41 -4.12
C ALA A 273 27.46 -30.97 -3.57
N ARG A 274 28.25 -31.92 -3.08
CA ARG A 274 29.67 -31.73 -2.72
C ARG A 274 30.48 -32.92 -3.22
N SER A 275 31.72 -32.69 -3.63
CA SER A 275 32.68 -33.74 -4.00
C SER A 275 34.07 -33.34 -3.55
N MET A 276 34.76 -34.25 -2.86
CA MET A 276 36.12 -34.08 -2.37
C MET A 276 36.82 -35.44 -2.29
N LEU A 277 38.00 -35.57 -2.90
CA LEU A 277 38.92 -36.71 -2.74
C LEU A 277 38.24 -38.11 -2.85
N GLY A 278 37.44 -38.34 -3.89
CA GLY A 278 36.80 -39.64 -4.14
C GLY A 278 35.56 -39.93 -3.27
N VAL A 279 35.09 -38.94 -2.50
CA VAL A 279 33.84 -38.97 -1.75
C VAL A 279 32.96 -37.81 -2.22
N GLY A 280 31.74 -38.11 -2.66
CA GLY A 280 30.77 -37.13 -3.10
C GLY A 280 29.37 -37.45 -2.61
N TYR A 281 28.54 -36.41 -2.51
CA TYR A 281 27.10 -36.59 -2.31
C TYR A 281 26.31 -35.57 -3.13
N GLN A 282 25.10 -35.95 -3.47
CA GLN A 282 24.07 -35.10 -4.05
C GLN A 282 22.77 -35.31 -3.26
N LEU A 283 22.26 -34.24 -2.66
CA LEU A 283 20.95 -34.15 -2.05
C LEU A 283 20.05 -33.32 -2.97
N THR A 284 18.92 -33.90 -3.36
CA THR A 284 17.88 -33.24 -4.16
C THR A 284 16.61 -33.23 -3.34
N LEU A 285 16.12 -32.06 -2.97
CA LEU A 285 14.82 -31.87 -2.36
C LEU A 285 13.82 -31.50 -3.45
N THR A 286 12.64 -32.12 -3.46
CA THR A 286 11.59 -31.83 -4.44
C THR A 286 10.28 -31.55 -3.74
N ASN A 287 9.42 -30.77 -4.40
CA ASN A 287 8.13 -30.34 -3.86
C ASN A 287 8.24 -29.73 -2.47
N VAL A 288 9.21 -28.81 -2.30
CA VAL A 288 9.47 -28.20 -0.99
C VAL A 288 8.45 -27.11 -0.73
N PHE A 289 7.72 -27.23 0.37
CA PHE A 289 6.84 -26.19 0.88
C PHE A 289 7.44 -25.56 2.14
N GLU A 290 7.45 -24.23 2.21
CA GLU A 290 7.91 -23.49 3.40
C GLU A 290 6.81 -22.58 3.94
N ARG A 291 6.56 -22.62 5.25
CA ARG A 291 5.58 -21.78 5.97
C ARG A 291 6.23 -20.94 7.06
N GLY A 292 5.53 -19.89 7.48
CA GLY A 292 5.95 -19.01 8.59
C GLY A 292 6.51 -17.67 8.13
N TRP A 293 6.47 -17.39 6.82
CA TRP A 293 6.93 -16.13 6.25
C TRP A 293 6.09 -14.94 6.71
N THR A 294 4.77 -15.13 6.87
CA THR A 294 3.84 -14.10 7.37
C THR A 294 4.21 -13.66 8.79
N ASP A 295 4.62 -14.61 9.64
CA ASP A 295 4.93 -14.39 11.05
C ASP A 295 6.41 -14.00 11.31
N SER A 296 7.24 -14.07 10.26
CA SER A 296 8.66 -13.72 10.30
C SER A 296 8.94 -12.22 10.38
N THR A 297 9.97 -11.78 11.09
CA THR A 297 10.35 -10.35 11.19
C THR A 297 11.70 -10.10 10.53
N VAL A 298 11.77 -9.13 9.61
CA VAL A 298 13.07 -8.68 9.06
C VAL A 298 13.77 -7.82 10.10
N THR A 299 14.86 -8.35 10.67
CA THR A 299 15.62 -7.72 11.76
C THR A 299 16.74 -6.82 11.23
N LYS A 300 17.26 -7.12 10.04
CA LYS A 300 18.31 -6.35 9.38
C LYS A 300 18.13 -6.36 7.86
N PHE A 301 18.47 -5.27 7.20
CA PHE A 301 18.58 -5.19 5.75
C PHE A 301 19.78 -4.31 5.44
N LYS A 302 20.61 -4.72 4.48
CA LYS A 302 21.81 -4.02 4.06
C LYS A 302 22.04 -4.19 2.57
N THR A 303 22.38 -3.10 1.90
CA THR A 303 22.78 -3.14 0.49
C THR A 303 24.26 -2.92 0.29
N ASP A 304 24.80 -3.66 -0.67
CA ASP A 304 26.17 -3.57 -1.14
C ASP A 304 26.12 -3.39 -2.66
N TRP A 305 26.02 -2.12 -3.05
CA TRP A 305 25.82 -1.74 -4.45
C TRP A 305 27.03 -2.04 -5.33
N GLN A 306 28.23 -2.00 -4.77
CA GLN A 306 29.47 -2.28 -5.49
C GLN A 306 29.53 -3.75 -5.94
N ASN A 307 29.01 -4.65 -5.12
CA ASN A 307 29.01 -6.09 -5.39
C ASN A 307 27.65 -6.63 -5.87
N GLU A 308 26.70 -5.73 -6.17
CA GLU A 308 25.32 -6.04 -6.55
C GLU A 308 24.65 -7.06 -5.60
N ARG A 309 24.86 -6.83 -4.30
CA ARG A 309 24.50 -7.77 -3.25
C ARG A 309 23.52 -7.13 -2.26
N ILE A 310 22.51 -7.90 -1.89
CA ILE A 310 21.56 -7.57 -0.82
C ILE A 310 21.78 -8.57 0.31
N ILE A 311 21.81 -8.09 1.55
CA ILE A 311 21.95 -8.90 2.74
C ILE A 311 20.79 -8.56 3.66
N TYR A 312 19.99 -9.52 4.06
CA TYR A 312 18.94 -9.28 5.06
C TYR A 312 18.89 -10.42 6.06
N SER A 313 18.59 -10.07 7.32
CA SER A 313 18.42 -11.02 8.40
C SER A 313 16.96 -11.07 8.80
N GLN A 314 16.47 -12.27 9.08
CA GLN A 314 15.06 -12.53 9.33
C GLN A 314 14.93 -13.51 10.50
N TYR A 315 14.04 -13.16 11.43
CA TYR A 315 13.66 -13.99 12.57
C TYR A 315 12.30 -14.64 12.31
N PHE A 316 12.16 -15.90 12.65
CA PHE A 316 10.93 -16.69 12.55
C PHE A 316 10.62 -17.24 13.94
N PRO A 317 9.44 -16.91 14.52
CA PRO A 317 8.97 -17.58 15.74
C PRO A 317 8.87 -19.09 15.52
N GLU A 318 8.30 -19.48 14.38
CA GLU A 318 8.27 -20.84 13.87
C GLU A 318 8.38 -20.81 12.35
N LYS A 319 9.22 -21.67 11.78
CA LYS A 319 9.35 -21.90 10.34
C LYS A 319 9.18 -23.39 10.09
N TRP A 320 8.29 -23.73 9.17
CA TRP A 320 7.97 -25.12 8.88
C TRP A 320 8.27 -25.43 7.41
N LEU A 321 8.91 -26.56 7.16
CA LEU A 321 9.27 -27.04 5.84
C LEU A 321 8.86 -28.50 5.69
N GLU A 322 8.41 -28.87 4.50
CA GLU A 322 8.17 -30.27 4.12
C GLU A 322 8.54 -30.50 2.66
N GLY A 323 8.80 -31.75 2.30
CA GLY A 323 8.95 -32.15 0.92
C GLY A 323 9.46 -33.58 0.78
N GLU A 324 9.90 -33.91 -0.42
CA GLU A 324 10.57 -35.18 -0.71
C GLU A 324 12.08 -34.94 -0.82
N TYR A 325 12.89 -35.94 -0.48
CA TYR A 325 14.33 -35.92 -0.70
C TYR A 325 14.79 -37.14 -1.50
N GLU A 326 15.85 -36.93 -2.27
CA GLU A 326 16.64 -37.95 -2.94
C GLU A 326 18.12 -37.69 -2.61
N PHE A 327 18.77 -38.62 -1.93
CA PHE A 327 20.18 -38.58 -1.58
C PHE A 327 20.94 -39.62 -2.41
N LYS A 328 22.02 -39.19 -3.04
CA LYS A 328 22.98 -40.02 -3.77
C LYS A 328 24.36 -39.79 -3.17
N GLY A 329 24.92 -40.80 -2.51
CA GLY A 329 26.30 -40.79 -2.04
C GLY A 329 27.18 -41.66 -2.93
N ASP A 330 28.40 -41.22 -3.20
CA ASP A 330 29.46 -42.03 -3.81
C ASP A 330 30.69 -41.93 -2.93
N ALA A 331 31.21 -43.06 -2.48
CA ALA A 331 32.42 -43.13 -1.68
C ALA A 331 33.26 -44.31 -2.16
N LEU A 332 34.43 -44.01 -2.75
CA LEU A 332 35.42 -45.03 -3.14
C LEU A 332 34.84 -46.17 -3.99
N GLY A 333 33.91 -45.85 -4.91
CA GLY A 333 33.29 -46.82 -5.82
C GLY A 333 32.01 -47.49 -5.30
N LEU A 334 31.55 -47.15 -4.09
CA LEU A 334 30.26 -47.58 -3.54
C LEU A 334 29.23 -46.46 -3.71
N SER A 335 28.14 -46.74 -4.44
CA SER A 335 27.00 -45.83 -4.58
C SER A 335 25.89 -46.19 -3.59
N ASP A 336 25.34 -45.17 -2.92
CA ASP A 336 24.20 -45.29 -2.02
C ASP A 336 23.10 -44.32 -2.45
N HIS A 337 21.88 -44.83 -2.58
CA HIS A 337 20.70 -44.08 -3.00
C HIS A 337 19.62 -44.20 -1.93
N ARG A 338 19.06 -43.06 -1.50
CA ARG A 338 17.98 -43.00 -0.52
C ARG A 338 16.96 -41.97 -0.95
N SER A 339 15.69 -42.23 -0.71
CA SER A 339 14.63 -41.24 -0.90
C SER A 339 13.52 -41.43 0.11
N GLY A 340 12.80 -40.35 0.39
CA GLY A 340 11.65 -40.37 1.26
C GLY A 340 11.11 -38.97 1.54
N HIS A 341 10.06 -38.93 2.35
CA HIS A 341 9.46 -37.70 2.81
C HIS A 341 10.24 -37.13 4.00
N TRP A 342 10.34 -35.80 4.07
CA TRP A 342 10.92 -35.12 5.21
C TRP A 342 10.07 -33.93 5.63
N ASN A 343 10.09 -33.62 6.92
CA ASN A 343 9.60 -32.36 7.44
C ASN A 343 10.58 -31.80 8.49
N LEU A 344 10.53 -30.48 8.65
CA LEU A 344 11.40 -29.71 9.52
C LEU A 344 10.61 -28.57 10.13
N THR A 345 10.60 -28.48 11.44
CA THR A 345 10.10 -27.32 12.18
C THR A 345 11.25 -26.67 12.90
N LEU A 346 11.44 -25.37 12.70
CA LEU A 346 12.46 -24.56 13.36
C LEU A 346 11.76 -23.50 14.21
N ARG A 347 12.08 -23.39 15.50
CA ARG A 347 11.55 -22.38 16.40
C ARG A 347 12.64 -21.45 16.87
N ASP A 348 12.26 -20.19 17.11
CA ASP A 348 13.19 -19.10 17.41
C ASP A 348 14.36 -19.04 16.42
N TYR A 349 14.02 -19.22 15.14
CA TYR A 349 14.98 -19.35 14.05
C TYR A 349 15.38 -17.98 13.51
N SER A 350 16.67 -17.77 13.28
CA SER A 350 17.19 -16.58 12.62
C SER A 350 18.12 -16.98 11.48
N GLN A 351 17.96 -16.33 10.33
CA GLN A 351 18.81 -16.53 9.17
C GLN A 351 19.22 -15.20 8.55
N THR A 352 20.42 -15.18 7.97
CA THR A 352 20.91 -14.11 7.12
C THR A 352 21.00 -14.59 5.68
N THR A 353 20.21 -13.98 4.80
CA THR A 353 20.22 -14.29 3.38
C THR A 353 21.03 -13.25 2.62
N ARG A 354 21.98 -13.71 1.81
CA ARG A 354 22.75 -12.92 0.85
C ARG A 354 22.26 -13.25 -0.55
N ILE A 355 21.79 -12.24 -1.26
CA ILE A 355 21.33 -12.36 -2.64
C ILE A 355 22.30 -11.57 -3.51
N LYS A 356 22.87 -12.21 -4.53
CA LYS A 356 23.69 -11.57 -5.55
C LYS A 356 23.11 -11.85 -6.92
N ARG A 357 23.05 -10.84 -7.78
CA ARG A 357 22.61 -11.03 -9.16
C ARG A 357 23.77 -11.54 -10.02
N ARG A 358 23.55 -12.56 -10.85
CA ARG A 358 24.47 -13.04 -11.89
C ARG A 358 23.74 -13.05 -13.24
N GLY A 359 23.71 -11.90 -13.90
CA GLY A 359 22.95 -11.72 -15.14
C GLY A 359 21.44 -11.89 -14.92
N ALA A 360 20.84 -12.91 -15.55
CA ALA A 360 19.43 -13.25 -15.37
C ALA A 360 19.15 -14.13 -14.13
N ALA A 361 20.17 -14.77 -13.57
CA ALA A 361 20.04 -15.65 -12.40
C ALA A 361 20.28 -14.90 -11.08
N LEU A 362 19.65 -15.37 -10.01
CA LEU A 362 19.90 -14.94 -8.64
C LEU A 362 20.71 -16.02 -7.91
N ASP A 363 21.85 -15.63 -7.36
CA ASP A 363 22.68 -16.42 -6.48
C ASP A 363 22.24 -16.11 -5.04
N VAL A 364 21.56 -17.07 -4.40
CA VAL A 364 20.99 -16.91 -3.06
C VAL A 364 21.75 -17.82 -2.11
N HIS A 365 22.37 -17.21 -1.10
CA HIS A 365 23.08 -17.90 -0.04
C HIS A 365 22.43 -17.60 1.31
N VAL A 366 21.94 -18.63 1.98
CA VAL A 366 21.31 -18.52 3.30
C VAL A 366 22.31 -19.02 4.34
N GLU A 367 22.58 -18.18 5.33
CA GLU A 367 23.37 -18.50 6.53
C GLU A 367 22.41 -18.59 7.71
N ILE A 368 22.59 -19.58 8.57
CA ILE A 368 21.79 -19.77 9.78
C ILE A 368 22.48 -19.01 10.90
N ASP A 369 21.80 -18.01 11.48
CA ASP A 369 22.35 -17.21 12.57
C ASP A 369 22.06 -17.87 13.94
N ARG A 370 20.86 -18.45 14.10
CA ARG A 370 20.42 -19.09 15.35
C ARG A 370 19.27 -20.06 15.08
N ILE A 371 19.27 -21.18 15.79
CA ILE A 371 18.12 -22.08 15.95
C ILE A 371 17.88 -22.18 17.46
N GLY A 372 16.68 -21.87 17.93
CA GLY A 372 16.33 -22.08 19.34
C GLY A 372 15.93 -23.53 19.60
N ASP A 373 15.03 -24.05 18.79
CA ASP A 373 14.54 -25.43 18.86
C ASP A 373 14.26 -25.96 17.44
N MET A 374 14.34 -27.28 17.26
CA MET A 374 14.24 -27.93 15.95
C MET A 374 13.68 -29.34 16.06
N ASP A 375 12.61 -29.59 15.31
CA ASP A 375 12.07 -30.93 15.07
C ASP A 375 12.32 -31.31 13.61
N ILE A 376 13.00 -32.43 13.36
CA ILE A 376 13.20 -32.95 12.01
C ILE A 376 12.77 -34.41 11.92
N HIS A 377 12.01 -34.71 10.88
CA HIS A 377 11.62 -36.07 10.55
C HIS A 377 12.10 -36.37 9.14
N VAL A 378 12.92 -37.41 8.98
CA VAL A 378 13.42 -37.86 7.68
C VAL A 378 13.05 -39.33 7.52
N GLY A 379 12.08 -39.61 6.67
CA GLY A 379 11.63 -40.96 6.36
C GLY A 379 12.70 -41.74 5.62
N ASN A 380 12.83 -43.05 5.86
CA ASN A 380 13.75 -43.94 5.14
C ASN A 380 15.24 -43.54 5.21
N LEU A 381 15.64 -42.68 6.16
CA LEU A 381 17.02 -42.24 6.30
C LEU A 381 17.98 -43.39 6.60
N LEU A 382 17.54 -44.42 7.35
CA LEU A 382 18.40 -45.53 7.79
C LEU A 382 17.96 -46.89 7.22
N ARG A 383 17.26 -46.94 6.07
CA ARG A 383 16.69 -48.18 5.51
C ARG A 383 15.83 -48.99 6.51
N GLY A 384 15.13 -48.28 7.40
CA GLY A 384 14.35 -48.90 8.48
C GLY A 384 15.18 -49.48 9.65
N ARG A 385 16.49 -49.22 9.74
CA ARG A 385 17.32 -49.62 10.89
C ARG A 385 17.42 -48.49 11.92
N SER A 386 16.88 -48.71 13.11
CA SER A 386 16.88 -47.77 14.24
C SER A 386 18.22 -47.74 14.97
N VAL A 387 19.25 -47.08 14.42
CA VAL A 387 20.49 -46.81 15.18
C VAL A 387 21.04 -45.43 14.83
N LEU A 388 20.97 -44.53 15.83
CA LEU A 388 21.60 -43.20 15.97
C LEU A 388 20.97 -42.03 15.20
N GLY A 389 19.82 -41.56 15.69
CA GLY A 389 19.20 -40.27 15.33
C GLY A 389 19.80 -39.03 16.00
N GLU A 390 20.85 -39.17 16.82
CA GLU A 390 21.39 -38.04 17.62
C GLU A 390 22.79 -37.54 17.18
N LEU A 391 23.43 -38.14 16.16
CA LEU A 391 24.86 -37.88 15.86
C LEU A 391 25.15 -37.03 14.61
N VAL A 392 24.14 -36.51 13.90
CA VAL A 392 24.36 -35.67 12.70
C VAL A 392 24.17 -34.16 12.96
N PHE A 393 23.56 -33.76 14.08
CA PHE A 393 23.20 -32.35 14.34
C PHE A 393 24.21 -31.53 15.18
N LYS A 394 25.45 -32.02 15.32
CA LYS A 394 26.57 -31.26 15.90
C LYS A 394 27.61 -30.84 14.85
N LEU A 395 27.17 -30.50 13.64
CA LEU A 395 27.99 -29.65 12.78
C LEU A 395 27.73 -28.19 13.20
N GLN A 396 28.76 -27.64 13.83
CA GLN A 396 28.82 -26.34 14.49
C GLN A 396 28.22 -25.21 13.64
N VAL A 397 27.52 -24.32 14.35
CA VAL A 397 27.20 -22.93 13.96
C VAL A 397 28.43 -22.25 13.34
#